data_AF-A0A8S2SHJ5-F1
#
_entry.id   AF-A0A8S2SHJ5-F1
#
_cell.length_a   1.000
_cell.length_b   1.000
_cell.length_c   1.000
_cell.angle_alpha   90.00
_cell.angle_beta   90.00
_cell.angle_gamma   90.00
#
_symmetry.space_group_name_H-M   'P 1'
#
loop_
_entity.id
_entity.type
_entity.pdbx_description
1 polymer ?
#
loop_
_entity_poly.entity_id
_entity_poly.type
_entity_poly.pdbx_seq_one_letter_code
_entity_poly.pdbx_strand_id
1 'polypeptide(L)' 'MYAFDTEDGFGYVIPQGDTVVLGGTFQLNDWNTKPVVSDTQKILRMCSKAFPALEQIRHGKVQVGLRPYRDNGVRLE' A
#
# COMPACT_ATOMS: atom_id res chain seq x y z
N MET A 1 -4.00 1.56 12.11
CA MET A 1 -3.12 1.09 11.03
C MET A 1 -2.26 -0.04 11.58
N TYR A 2 -2.19 -1.15 10.86
CA TYR A 2 -1.26 -2.24 11.16
C TYR A 2 -0.14 -2.19 10.12
N ALA A 3 1.08 -1.91 10.56
CA ALA A 3 2.27 -1.90 9.73
C ALA A 3 3.11 -3.14 10.04
N PHE A 4 3.76 -3.71 9.02
CA PHE A 4 4.52 -4.94 9.16
C PHE A 4 5.56 -5.07 8.05
N ASP A 5 6.62 -5.81 8.34
CA ASP A 5 7.64 -6.19 7.39
C ASP A 5 7.49 -7.66 7.03
N THR A 6 7.69 -7.96 5.75
CA THR A 6 7.75 -9.32 5.22
C THR A 6 9.00 -9.47 4.37
N GLU A 7 9.34 -10.70 3.99
CA GLU A 7 10.37 -10.96 2.98
C GLU A 7 10.11 -10.22 1.65
N ASP A 8 8.84 -9.91 1.36
CA ASP A 8 8.43 -9.20 0.15
C ASP A 8 8.53 -7.67 0.29
N GLY A 9 8.78 -7.16 1.50
CA GLY A 9 8.90 -5.73 1.82
C GLY A 9 7.94 -5.27 2.90
N PHE A 10 7.86 -3.94 3.06
CA PHE A 10 7.00 -3.27 4.03
C PHE A 10 5.55 -3.16 3.55
N GLY A 11 4.62 -3.60 4.39
CA GLY A 11 3.18 -3.59 4.13
C GLY A 11 2.38 -2.86 5.22
N TYR A 12 1.16 -2.47 4.86
CA TYR A 12 0.22 -1.92 5.82
C TYR A 12 -1.22 -2.29 5.51
N VAL A 13 -2.01 -2.40 6.58
CA VAL A 13 -3.46 -2.61 6.56
C VAL A 13 -4.12 -1.48 7.37
N ILE A 14 -5.03 -0.74 6.74
CA ILE A 14 -5.76 0.36 7.37
C ILE A 14 -7.26 0.05 7.31
N PRO A 15 -7.87 -0.42 8.41
CA PRO A 15 -9.31 -0.54 8.50
C PRO A 15 -9.99 0.84 8.40
N GLN A 16 -11.10 0.88 7.68
CA GLN A 16 -12.05 1.99 7.58
C GLN A 16 -13.43 1.39 7.83
N GLY A 17 -14.41 2.15 8.32
CA GLY A 17 -15.74 1.65 8.77
C GLY A 17 -16.16 0.30 8.18
N ASP A 18 -16.43 0.24 6.87
CA ASP A 18 -16.83 -0.98 6.17
C ASP A 18 -15.79 -1.51 5.15
N THR A 19 -14.62 -0.88 5.03
CA THR A 19 -13.61 -1.25 4.02
C THR A 19 -12.22 -1.33 4.62
N VAL A 20 -11.28 -1.90 3.88
CA VAL A 20 -9.88 -1.95 4.32
C VAL A 20 -8.99 -1.48 3.18
N VAL A 21 -8.02 -0.64 3.50
CA VAL A 21 -6.95 -0.27 2.56
C VAL A 21 -5.75 -1.15 2.82
N LEU A 22 -5.32 -1.83 1.75
CA LEU A 22 -4.13 -2.66 1.71
C LEU A 22 -3.03 -1.90 0.97
N GLY A 23 -1.82 -1.90 1.52
CA GLY A 23 -0.67 -1.30 0.88
C GLY A 23 0.64 -1.98 1.28
N GLY A 24 1.77 -1.56 0.73
CA GLY A 24 1.89 -0.46 -0.22
C GLY A 24 3.17 -0.50 -1.02
N THR A 25 3.41 0.60 -1.72
CA THR A 25 4.64 0.84 -2.47
C THR A 25 5.32 2.12 -1.98
N PHE A 26 6.63 2.20 -2.22
CA PHE A 26 7.50 3.33 -1.86
C PHE A 26 8.49 3.57 -3.01
N GLN A 27 7.96 3.83 -4.21
CA GLN A 27 8.76 4.01 -5.42
C GLN A 27 9.23 5.47 -5.51
N LEU A 28 10.50 5.73 -5.20
CA LEU A 28 11.09 7.05 -5.33
C LEU A 28 11.21 7.45 -6.81
N ASN A 29 10.84 8.68 -7.15
CA ASN A 29 10.86 9.24 -8.51
C ASN A 29 9.97 8.52 -9.54
N ASP A 30 9.00 7.72 -9.08
CA ASP A 30 7.98 7.15 -9.97
C ASP A 30 6.76 8.08 -10.06
N TRP A 31 6.53 8.63 -11.25
CA TRP A 31 5.43 9.55 -11.55
C TRP A 31 4.23 8.85 -12.19
N ASN A 32 4.27 7.51 -12.32
CA ASN A 32 3.17 6.75 -12.87
C ASN A 32 1.92 6.87 -11.98
N THR A 33 0.80 7.26 -12.59
CA THR A 33 -0.50 7.37 -11.91
C THR A 33 -1.45 6.22 -12.27
N LYS A 34 -0.97 5.24 -13.03
CA LYS A 34 -1.75 4.06 -13.44
C LYS A 34 -1.38 2.85 -12.57
N PRO A 35 -2.37 2.07 -12.12
CA PRO A 35 -2.11 0.81 -11.43
C PRO A 35 -1.17 -0.10 -12.21
N VAL A 36 -0.15 -0.63 -11.53
CA VAL A 36 0.71 -1.69 -12.06
C VAL A 36 0.23 -3.03 -11.50
N VAL A 37 0.01 -4.00 -12.38
CA VAL A 37 -0.55 -5.31 -12.01
C VAL A 37 0.35 -6.04 -11.00
N SER A 38 1.67 -5.99 -11.20
CA SER A 38 2.65 -6.63 -10.31
C SER A 38 2.61 -6.05 -8.90
N ASP A 39 2.45 -4.73 -8.75
CA ASP A 39 2.37 -4.09 -7.42
C ASP A 39 1.09 -4.49 -6.70
N THR A 40 -0.03 -4.58 -7.43
CA THR A 40 -1.31 -5.03 -6.87
C THR A 40 -1.19 -6.46 -6.34
N GLN A 41 -0.63 -7.37 -7.13
CA GLN A 41 -0.42 -8.76 -6.75
C GLN A 41 0.53 -8.88 -5.53
N LYS A 42 1.59 -8.07 -5.52
CA LYS A 42 2.55 -8.03 -4.42
C LYS A 42 1.89 -7.57 -3.11
N ILE A 43 1.11 -6.49 -3.15
CA ILE A 43 0.37 -5.98 -1.98
C ILE A 43 -0.59 -7.03 -1.44
N LEU A 44 -1.39 -7.67 -2.32
CA LEU A 44 -2.34 -8.71 -1.92
C LEU A 44 -1.63 -9.88 -1.25
N ARG A 45 -0.57 -10.42 -1.88
CA ARG A 45 0.21 -11.53 -1.31
C ARG A 45 0.81 -11.17 0.05
N MET A 46 1.43 -9.99 0.16
CA MET A 46 2.06 -9.53 1.39
C MET A 46 1.05 -9.34 2.52
N CYS A 47 -0.10 -8.71 2.24
CA CYS A 47 -1.13 -8.48 3.25
C CYS A 47 -1.82 -9.77 3.68
N SER A 48 -2.13 -10.68 2.75
CA SER A 48 -2.74 -11.98 3.07
C SER A 48 -1.80 -12.88 3.88
N LYS A 49 -0.49 -12.84 3.63
CA LYS A 49 0.49 -13.54 4.47
C LYS A 49 0.47 -13.06 5.92
N ALA A 50 0.40 -11.74 6.13
CA ALA A 50 0.38 -11.15 7.47
C ALA A 50 -0.97 -11.34 8.16
N PHE A 51 -2.07 -11.33 7.40
CA PHE A 51 -3.44 -11.46 7.90
C PHE A 51 -4.24 -12.40 6.99
N PRO A 52 -4.21 -13.73 7.23
CA PRO A 52 -4.85 -14.73 6.36
C PRO A 52 -6.35 -14.51 6.12
N ALA A 53 -7.05 -13.87 7.05
CA ALA A 53 -8.46 -13.49 6.88
C ALA A 53 -8.71 -12.57 5.67
N LEU A 54 -7.68 -11.87 5.19
CA LEU A 54 -7.78 -11.00 4.02
C LEU A 54 -7.89 -11.76 2.70
N GLU A 55 -7.60 -13.06 2.66
CA GLU A 55 -7.76 -13.86 1.43
C GLU A 55 -9.22 -13.99 0.97
N GLN A 56 -10.18 -13.79 1.89
CA GLN A 56 -11.60 -13.96 1.63
C GLN A 56 -12.34 -12.64 1.36
N ILE A 57 -11.63 -11.51 1.32
CA ILE A 57 -12.28 -10.21 1.12
C ILE A 57 -12.65 -9.99 -0.34
N ARG A 58 -13.74 -9.27 -0.56
CA ARG A 58 -14.04 -8.75 -1.89
C ARG A 58 -13.03 -7.67 -2.27
N HIS A 59 -12.33 -7.87 -3.38
CA HIS A 59 -11.42 -6.85 -3.90
C HIS A 59 -12.17 -5.58 -4.32
N GLY A 60 -11.69 -4.44 -3.82
CA GLY A 60 -12.22 -3.13 -4.14
C GLY A 60 -11.49 -2.47 -5.31
N LYS A 61 -11.31 -1.15 -5.23
CA LYS A 61 -10.59 -0.36 -6.23
C LYS A 61 -9.08 -0.46 -6.02
N VAL A 62 -8.32 -0.43 -7.12
CA VAL A 62 -6.86 -0.23 -7.09
C VAL A 62 -6.58 1.23 -7.42
N GLN A 63 -5.83 1.91 -6.55
CA GLN A 63 -5.55 3.34 -6.65
C GLN A 63 -4.06 3.61 -6.48
N VAL A 64 -3.56 4.63 -7.17
CA VAL A 64 -2.18 5.13 -7.07
C VAL A 64 -2.24 6.60 -6.72
N GLY A 65 -1.39 7.03 -5.79
CA GLY A 65 -1.28 8.42 -5.37
C GLY A 65 0.18 8.83 -5.21
N LEU A 66 0.54 10.00 -5.73
CA LEU A 66 1.88 10.56 -5.61
C LEU A 66 2.00 11.31 -4.29
N ARG A 67 2.92 10.88 -3.43
CA ARG A 67 3.21 11.60 -2.18
C ARG A 67 4.08 12.81 -2.52
N PRO A 68 3.68 14.05 -2.16
CA PRO A 68 4.53 15.22 -2.36
C PRO A 68 5.71 15.15 -1.38
N TYR A 69 6.80 14.56 -1.86
CA TYR A 69 8.04 14.38 -1.10
C TYR A 69 9.02 15.52 -1.37
N ARG A 70 9.83 15.84 -0.36
CA ARG A 70 10.95 16.79 -0.45
C ARG A 70 12.10 16.26 0.41
N ASP A 71 13.32 16.37 -0.09
CA ASP A 71 14.53 15.84 0.60
C ASP A 71 14.73 16.41 2.01
N ASN A 72 14.48 17.71 2.18
CA ASN A 72 14.64 18.38 3.47
C ASN A 72 13.36 18.34 4.32
N GLY A 73 12.44 17.43 4.02
CA GLY A 73 11.16 17.31 4.72
C GLY A 73 10.19 18.47 4.44
N VAL A 74 9.20 18.61 5.34
CA VAL A 74 8.17 19.65 5.26
C VAL A 74 8.83 21.04 5.36
N ARG A 75 8.44 21.96 4.49
CA ARG A 75 8.85 23.38 4.60
C ARG A 75 8.10 24.00 5.78
N LEU A 76 8.84 24.38 6.80
CA LEU A 76 8.37 25.31 7.82
C LEU A 76 8.76 26.73 7.37
N GLU A 77 7.98 27.72 7.80
CA GLU A 77 8.23 29.15 7.58
C GLU A 77 9.58 29.64 8.10
#